data_AF-A0A7V2EDB5-F1
#
_entry.id   AF-A0A7V2EDB5-F1
#
_cell.length_a   1.000
_cell.length_b   1.000
_cell.length_c   1.000
_cell.angle_alpha   90.00
_cell.angle_beta   90.00
_cell.angle_gamma   90.00
#
_symmetry.space_group_name_H-M   'P 1'
#
loop_
_entity.id
_entity.type
_entity.pdbx_description
1 polymer ?
#
loop_
_entity_poly.entity_id
_entity_poly.type
_entity_poly.pdbx_seq_one_letter_code
_entity_poly.pdbx_strand_id
1 'polypeptide(L)'
;MFKDTLIISIDFSVNSPAISLYLNDAIYFYSFFRKKNYTSKSKVLINFLEKYVDITIIDDLAKGKDFVERNKIEMADAIYLNNTIIKKVIDFIKNNSDNIKDIILIFEGFSYNSIGNRTIQLVLYQSILRYMFINYLNLSTNNIFIFTPQTIKKYVGEKNRNKNKEFMIKNFFSFIQSDTQFKSDWFNHIKENLERYKNYTINKKHIVKPFDDLVDSFWILKCFFEYNNEIINSKINNKKNKIN
;
A
#
# COMPACT_ATOMS: atom_id res chain seq x y z
N MET A 1 2.13 10.56 17.14
CA MET A 1 3.44 10.97 16.58
C MET A 1 3.32 11.69 15.23
N PHE A 2 2.17 11.66 14.54
CA PHE A 2 1.94 12.42 13.31
C PHE A 2 0.53 13.03 13.36
N LYS A 3 0.34 14.00 14.26
CA LYS A 3 -0.97 14.64 14.45
C LYS A 3 -1.25 15.56 13.27
N ASP A 4 -2.46 15.49 12.73
CA ASP A 4 -2.91 16.26 11.56
C ASP A 4 -2.04 16.04 10.30
N THR A 5 -1.33 14.92 10.21
CA THR A 5 -0.54 14.54 9.02
C THR A 5 -1.20 13.34 8.37
N LEU A 6 -1.54 13.47 7.09
CA LEU A 6 -1.98 12.35 6.26
C LEU A 6 -0.75 11.60 5.74
N ILE A 7 -0.63 10.33 6.06
CA ILE A 7 0.40 9.45 5.51
C ILE A 7 -0.25 8.51 4.50
N ILE A 8 0.21 8.55 3.26
CA ILE A 8 -0.27 7.76 2.14
C ILE A 8 0.78 6.69 1.83
N SER A 9 0.53 5.42 2.11
CA SER A 9 1.40 4.31 1.69
C SER A 9 0.81 3.55 0.52
N ILE A 10 1.63 3.21 -0.46
CA ILE A 10 1.18 2.58 -1.72
C ILE A 10 2.02 1.36 -2.05
N ASP A 11 1.37 0.20 -2.06
CA ASP A 11 1.85 -0.99 -2.78
C ASP A 11 1.30 -0.93 -4.20
N PHE A 12 2.16 -0.66 -5.17
CA PHE A 12 1.73 -0.43 -6.54
C PHE A 12 2.00 -1.65 -7.42
N SER A 13 0.93 -2.16 -8.01
CA SER A 13 1.01 -3.11 -9.11
C SER A 13 0.04 -2.68 -10.21
N VAL A 14 0.27 -3.07 -11.47
CA VAL A 14 -0.65 -2.72 -12.58
C VAL A 14 -2.04 -3.35 -12.41
N ASN A 15 -2.12 -4.47 -11.69
CA ASN A 15 -3.30 -5.33 -11.64
C ASN A 15 -4.10 -5.25 -10.34
N SER A 16 -3.45 -4.87 -9.25
CA SER A 16 -4.05 -4.79 -7.93
C SER A 16 -3.31 -3.81 -7.01
N PRO A 17 -3.20 -2.51 -7.34
CA PRO A 17 -2.65 -1.55 -6.39
C PRO A 17 -3.47 -1.50 -5.10
N ALA A 18 -2.79 -1.24 -3.99
CA ALA A 18 -3.39 -1.04 -2.68
C ALA A 18 -2.80 0.18 -1.98
N ILE A 19 -3.62 0.83 -1.17
CA ILE A 19 -3.24 2.03 -0.41
C ILE A 19 -3.67 1.86 1.04
N SER A 20 -2.79 2.22 1.96
CA SER A 20 -3.17 2.52 3.34
C SER A 20 -3.02 4.02 3.59
N LEU A 21 -4.07 4.65 4.09
CA LEU A 21 -4.06 6.03 4.54
C LEU A 21 -4.05 6.05 6.06
N TYR A 22 -3.09 6.73 6.67
CA TYR A 22 -3.09 6.99 8.11
C TYR A 22 -3.37 8.46 8.39
N LEU A 23 -4.32 8.72 9.29
CA LEU A 23 -4.64 10.06 9.78
C LEU A 23 -5.15 9.97 11.22
N ASN A 24 -4.55 10.71 12.14
CA ASN A 24 -4.99 10.81 13.53
C ASN A 24 -5.25 9.45 14.21
N ASP A 25 -4.25 8.56 14.12
CA ASP A 25 -4.25 7.19 14.62
C ASP A 25 -5.18 6.21 13.89
N ALA A 26 -6.01 6.67 12.97
CA ALA A 26 -6.86 5.82 12.14
C ALA A 26 -6.16 5.38 10.84
N ILE A 27 -6.39 4.13 10.42
CA ILE A 27 -5.95 3.59 9.12
C ILE A 27 -7.17 3.22 8.26
N TYR A 28 -7.15 3.73 7.04
CA TYR A 28 -8.14 3.47 5.99
C TYR A 28 -7.48 2.73 4.82
N PHE A 29 -8.22 1.78 4.23
CA PHE A 29 -7.68 0.89 3.22
C PHE A 29 -8.42 1.06 1.90
N TYR A 30 -7.66 1.10 0.80
CA TYR A 30 -8.17 1.15 -0.55
C TYR A 30 -7.54 0.04 -1.39
N SER A 31 -8.36 -0.62 -2.20
CA SER A 31 -7.91 -1.64 -3.15
C SER A 31 -8.46 -1.33 -4.54
N PHE A 32 -7.57 -1.30 -5.53
CA PHE A 32 -7.92 -1.08 -6.92
C PHE A 32 -7.73 -2.40 -7.65
N PHE A 33 -8.79 -3.14 -7.93
CA PHE A 33 -8.67 -4.53 -8.36
C PHE A 33 -9.15 -4.72 -9.79
N ARG A 34 -8.29 -5.23 -10.69
CA ARG A 34 -8.69 -5.50 -12.09
C ARG A 34 -9.70 -6.62 -12.17
N LYS A 35 -10.72 -6.43 -13.01
CA LYS A 35 -11.82 -7.37 -13.24
C LYS A 35 -11.38 -8.77 -13.69
N LYS A 36 -10.32 -8.90 -14.49
CA LYS A 36 -9.76 -10.22 -14.88
C LYS A 36 -9.30 -11.06 -13.69
N ASN A 37 -8.99 -10.42 -12.55
CA ASN A 37 -8.60 -11.11 -11.33
C ASN A 37 -9.81 -11.44 -10.43
N TYR A 38 -11.03 -11.07 -10.84
CA TYR A 38 -12.28 -11.23 -10.09
C TYR A 38 -12.82 -12.67 -10.15
N THR A 39 -12.05 -13.58 -9.56
CA THR A 39 -12.40 -14.99 -9.40
C THR A 39 -13.54 -15.18 -8.38
N SER A 40 -14.19 -16.35 -8.37
CA SER A 40 -15.23 -16.66 -7.36
C SER A 40 -14.71 -16.56 -5.92
N LYS A 41 -13.44 -16.93 -5.68
CA LYS A 41 -12.82 -16.79 -4.35
C LYS A 41 -12.59 -15.32 -4.00
N SER A 42 -12.10 -14.52 -4.94
CA SER A 42 -11.93 -13.08 -4.76
C SER A 42 -13.25 -12.37 -4.51
N LYS A 43 -14.35 -12.77 -5.18
CA LYS A 43 -15.70 -12.22 -4.91
C LYS A 43 -16.14 -12.44 -3.47
N VAL A 44 -15.99 -13.66 -2.95
CA VAL A 44 -16.36 -13.97 -1.56
C VAL A 44 -15.55 -13.13 -0.58
N LEU A 45 -14.24 -12.97 -0.83
CA LEU A 45 -13.39 -12.12 -0.01
C LEU A 45 -13.77 -10.65 -0.14
N ILE A 46 -14.02 -10.14 -1.34
CA ILE A 46 -14.37 -8.73 -1.59
C ILE A 46 -15.69 -8.36 -0.90
N ASN A 47 -16.72 -9.21 -0.97
CA ASN A 47 -17.97 -9.00 -0.24
C ASN A 47 -17.77 -8.98 1.28
N PHE A 48 -16.72 -9.64 1.78
CA PHE A 48 -16.37 -9.63 3.20
C PHE A 48 -15.58 -8.37 3.59
N LEU A 49 -14.83 -7.80 2.65
CA LEU A 49 -13.97 -6.63 2.86
C LEU A 49 -14.66 -5.30 2.57
N GLU A 50 -15.64 -5.23 1.67
CA GLU A 50 -16.20 -3.99 1.09
C GLU A 50 -16.79 -3.00 2.11
N LYS A 51 -17.13 -3.47 3.31
CA LYS A 51 -17.61 -2.63 4.42
C LYS A 51 -16.49 -1.89 5.15
N TYR A 52 -15.25 -2.38 5.05
CA TYR A 52 -14.09 -1.92 5.82
C TYR A 52 -12.93 -1.43 4.94
N VAL A 53 -12.98 -1.76 3.66
CA VAL A 53 -12.00 -1.42 2.63
C VAL A 53 -12.75 -0.82 1.45
N ASP A 54 -12.32 0.35 0.97
CA ASP A 54 -12.86 0.91 -0.27
C ASP A 54 -12.28 0.12 -1.46
N ILE A 55 -13.12 -0.71 -2.06
CA ILE A 55 -12.74 -1.57 -3.17
C ILE A 55 -13.29 -0.98 -4.46
N THR A 56 -12.37 -0.59 -5.35
CA THR A 56 -12.70 -0.14 -6.70
C THR A 56 -12.34 -1.23 -7.70
N ILE A 57 -13.34 -1.77 -8.38
CA ILE A 57 -13.13 -2.71 -9.48
C ILE A 57 -12.81 -1.92 -10.76
N ILE A 58 -11.65 -2.21 -11.35
CA ILE A 58 -11.15 -1.54 -12.54
C ILE A 58 -11.36 -2.46 -13.73
N ASP A 59 -12.03 -1.98 -14.78
CA ASP A 59 -12.17 -2.74 -16.03
C ASP A 59 -10.80 -2.96 -16.69
N ASP A 60 -10.64 -4.07 -17.39
CA ASP A 60 -9.45 -4.33 -18.19
C ASP A 60 -9.58 -3.60 -19.53
N LEU A 61 -8.53 -2.89 -19.93
CA LEU A 61 -8.49 -2.31 -21.28
C LEU A 61 -8.26 -3.39 -22.34
N ALA A 62 -8.73 -3.10 -23.56
CA ALA A 62 -8.54 -3.94 -24.73
C ALA A 62 -7.05 -4.20 -25.02
N LYS A 63 -6.75 -5.24 -25.80
CA LYS A 63 -5.38 -5.47 -26.28
C LYS A 63 -5.22 -4.83 -27.67
N GLY A 64 -4.17 -4.04 -27.85
CA GLY A 64 -3.83 -3.50 -29.16
C GLY A 64 -3.42 -4.61 -30.14
N LYS A 65 -3.67 -4.40 -31.43
CA LYS A 65 -3.39 -5.36 -32.51
C LYS A 65 -1.93 -5.34 -32.93
N ASP A 66 -1.27 -4.19 -32.82
CA ASP A 66 0.14 -4.01 -33.15
C ASP A 66 0.94 -3.36 -32.01
N PHE A 67 2.25 -3.14 -32.22
CA PHE A 67 3.12 -2.51 -31.22
C PHE A 67 2.71 -1.08 -30.88
N VAL A 68 2.36 -0.26 -31.88
CA VAL A 68 2.02 1.15 -31.67
C VAL A 68 0.70 1.27 -30.90
N GLU A 69 -0.32 0.52 -31.30
CA GLU A 69 -1.61 0.49 -30.63
C GLU A 69 -1.50 -0.03 -29.20
N ARG A 70 -0.69 -1.08 -28.97
CA ARG A 70 -0.44 -1.59 -27.60
C ARG A 70 0.17 -0.53 -26.70
N ASN A 71 1.19 0.20 -27.16
CA ASN A 71 1.81 1.26 -26.36
C ASN A 71 0.83 2.41 -26.06
N LYS A 72 0.01 2.82 -27.05
CA LYS A 72 -1.04 3.83 -26.83
C LYS A 72 -2.06 3.40 -25.78
N ILE A 73 -2.51 2.15 -25.86
CA ILE A 73 -3.45 1.57 -24.90
C ILE A 73 -2.81 1.46 -23.51
N GLU A 74 -1.56 1.03 -23.40
CA GLU A 74 -0.84 0.95 -22.12
C GLU A 74 -0.68 2.33 -21.48
N MET A 75 -0.38 3.37 -22.26
CA MET A 75 -0.34 4.74 -21.75
C MET A 75 -1.72 5.22 -21.27
N ALA A 76 -2.78 4.96 -22.05
CA ALA A 76 -4.15 5.31 -21.66
C ALA A 76 -4.57 4.56 -20.39
N ASP A 77 -4.18 3.29 -20.26
CA ASP A 77 -4.42 2.47 -19.08
C ASP A 77 -3.71 3.00 -17.83
N ALA A 78 -2.44 3.40 -17.98
CA ALA A 78 -1.66 4.00 -16.91
C ALA A 78 -2.32 5.29 -16.39
N ILE A 79 -2.75 6.16 -17.33
CA ILE A 79 -3.45 7.40 -17.00
C ILE A 79 -4.77 7.10 -16.30
N TYR A 80 -5.57 6.17 -16.82
CA TYR A 80 -6.86 5.81 -16.25
C TYR A 80 -6.75 5.24 -14.83
N LEU A 81 -5.85 4.27 -14.62
CA LEU A 81 -5.64 3.66 -13.30
C LEU A 81 -5.17 4.71 -12.29
N ASN A 82 -4.18 5.53 -12.66
CA ASN A 82 -3.60 6.53 -11.76
C ASN A 82 -4.58 7.67 -11.45
N ASN A 83 -5.37 8.12 -12.43
CA ASN A 83 -6.46 9.07 -12.18
C ASN A 83 -7.48 8.51 -11.19
N THR A 84 -7.83 7.23 -11.33
CA THR A 84 -8.78 6.57 -10.42
C THR A 84 -8.24 6.50 -8.99
N ILE A 85 -6.97 6.13 -8.84
CA ILE A 85 -6.27 6.12 -7.56
C ILE A 85 -6.26 7.51 -6.92
N ILE A 86 -5.78 8.52 -7.65
CA ILE A 86 -5.61 9.87 -7.13
C ILE A 86 -6.95 10.49 -6.79
N LYS A 87 -7.99 10.25 -7.59
CA LYS A 87 -9.33 10.73 -7.28
C LYS A 87 -9.78 10.23 -5.90
N LYS A 88 -9.62 8.95 -5.59
CA LYS A 88 -9.98 8.39 -4.27
C LYS A 88 -9.23 9.05 -3.12
N VAL A 89 -7.92 9.29 -3.30
CA VAL A 89 -7.12 9.98 -2.27
C VAL A 89 -7.51 11.45 -2.13
N ILE A 90 -7.77 12.16 -3.23
CA ILE A 90 -8.23 13.55 -3.22
C ILE A 90 -9.60 13.66 -2.56
N ASP A 91 -10.52 12.75 -2.84
CA ASP A 91 -11.84 12.72 -2.20
C ASP A 91 -11.71 12.49 -0.68
N PHE A 92 -10.80 11.59 -0.26
CA PHE A 92 -10.48 11.42 1.17
C PHE A 92 -9.93 12.71 1.79
N ILE A 93 -8.99 13.39 1.12
CA ILE A 93 -8.40 14.66 1.60
C ILE A 93 -9.48 15.73 1.74
N LYS A 94 -10.35 15.90 0.73
CA LYS A 94 -11.44 16.89 0.77
C LYS A 94 -12.37 16.66 1.96
N ASN A 95 -12.75 15.42 2.19
CA ASN A 95 -13.64 15.04 3.29
C ASN A 95 -13.00 15.15 4.68
N ASN A 96 -11.68 15.33 4.75
CA ASN A 96 -10.92 15.42 6.00
C ASN A 96 -10.03 16.67 6.05
N SER A 97 -10.34 17.69 5.24
CA SER A 97 -9.45 18.84 5.02
C SER A 97 -9.10 19.59 6.30
N ASP A 98 -10.07 19.76 7.22
CA ASP A 98 -9.86 20.39 8.53
C ASP A 98 -8.88 19.63 9.44
N ASN A 99 -8.67 18.33 9.17
CA ASN A 99 -7.82 17.44 9.95
C ASN A 99 -6.44 17.22 9.32
N ILE A 100 -6.15 17.83 8.16
CA ILE A 100 -4.92 17.59 7.40
C ILE A 100 -4.14 18.90 7.23
N LYS A 101 -2.95 18.95 7.85
CA LYS A 101 -2.00 20.07 7.74
C LYS A 101 -0.77 19.72 6.90
N ASP A 102 -0.44 18.44 6.82
CA ASP A 102 0.71 17.95 6.06
C ASP A 102 0.40 16.59 5.42
N ILE A 103 1.12 16.28 4.34
CA ILE A 103 0.96 15.04 3.59
C ILE A 103 2.33 14.40 3.38
N ILE A 104 2.40 13.11 3.67
CA ILE A 104 3.56 12.27 3.42
C ILE A 104 3.17 11.14 2.47
N LEU A 105 3.98 10.91 1.46
CA LEU A 105 3.77 9.90 0.43
C LEU A 105 4.87 8.84 0.51
N ILE A 106 4.48 7.58 0.61
CA ILE A 106 5.39 6.45 0.78
C ILE A 106 5.12 5.40 -0.29
N PHE A 107 6.18 4.96 -0.96
CA PHE A 107 6.14 3.87 -1.94
C PHE A 107 7.10 2.75 -1.57
N GLU A 108 6.76 1.54 -2.02
CA GLU A 108 7.77 0.54 -2.33
C GLU A 108 8.52 0.93 -3.62
N GLY A 109 9.85 0.84 -3.57
CA GLY A 109 10.74 1.01 -4.72
C GLY A 109 10.65 -0.16 -5.69
N PHE A 110 11.14 0.04 -6.92
CA PHE A 110 11.09 -1.00 -7.93
C PHE A 110 11.88 -2.25 -7.51
N SER A 111 11.26 -3.42 -7.63
CA SER A 111 11.96 -4.70 -7.53
C SER A 111 12.57 -5.04 -8.89
N TYR A 112 13.91 -5.05 -8.97
CA TYR A 112 14.64 -5.43 -10.19
C TYR A 112 14.54 -6.93 -10.54
N ASN A 113 13.88 -7.74 -9.70
CA ASN A 113 13.72 -9.17 -9.92
C ASN A 113 12.61 -9.51 -10.95
N SER A 114 11.80 -8.54 -11.38
CA SER A 114 10.87 -8.75 -12.49
C SER A 114 11.61 -8.68 -13.83
N ILE A 115 11.42 -9.70 -14.68
CA ILE A 115 12.17 -9.87 -15.94
C ILE A 115 11.42 -9.14 -17.08
N GLY A 116 12.13 -8.28 -17.81
CA GLY A 116 11.71 -7.74 -19.12
C GLY A 116 10.59 -6.67 -19.07
N ASN A 117 9.68 -6.72 -20.05
CA ASN A 117 8.69 -5.67 -20.35
C ASN A 117 7.76 -5.30 -19.19
N ARG A 118 7.48 -6.23 -18.26
CA ARG A 118 6.59 -5.97 -17.12
C ARG A 118 7.20 -4.99 -16.11
N THR A 119 8.52 -4.97 -15.97
CA THR A 119 9.21 -3.99 -15.12
C THR A 119 9.12 -2.60 -15.73
N ILE A 120 9.32 -2.49 -17.05
CA ILE A 120 9.20 -1.22 -17.78
C ILE A 120 7.78 -0.66 -17.64
N GLN A 121 6.76 -1.50 -17.82
CA GLN A 121 5.36 -1.12 -17.62
C GLN A 121 5.11 -0.65 -16.18
N LEU A 122 5.59 -1.38 -15.18
CA LEU A 122 5.44 -0.98 -13.78
C LEU A 122 6.11 0.38 -13.50
N VAL A 123 7.32 0.59 -14.03
CA VAL A 123 8.05 1.85 -13.91
C VAL A 123 7.28 3.00 -14.55
N LEU A 124 6.74 2.80 -15.76
CA LEU A 124 5.92 3.79 -16.45
C LEU A 124 4.72 4.19 -15.59
N TYR A 125 3.94 3.20 -15.12
CA TYR A 125 2.71 3.45 -14.38
C TYR A 125 3.00 4.13 -13.03
N GLN A 126 3.97 3.62 -12.27
CA GLN A 126 4.30 4.17 -10.95
C GLN A 126 4.93 5.57 -11.05
N SER A 127 5.71 5.84 -12.10
CA SER A 127 6.28 7.17 -12.34
C SER A 127 5.19 8.20 -12.64
N ILE A 128 4.19 7.86 -13.46
CA ILE A 128 3.04 8.71 -13.71
C ILE A 128 2.29 8.97 -12.39
N LEU A 129 2.05 7.94 -11.59
CA LEU A 129 1.35 8.08 -10.30
C LEU A 129 2.09 9.04 -9.36
N ARG A 130 3.41 8.89 -9.23
CA ARG A 130 4.27 9.77 -8.42
C ARG A 130 4.20 11.21 -8.91
N TYR A 131 4.36 11.43 -10.21
CA TYR A 131 4.27 12.76 -10.81
C TYR A 131 2.91 13.42 -10.52
N MET A 132 1.83 12.67 -10.69
CA MET A 132 0.50 13.19 -10.44
C MET A 132 0.30 13.52 -8.94
N PHE A 133 0.72 12.66 -8.01
CA PHE A 133 0.65 13.00 -6.57
C PHE A 133 1.44 14.26 -6.23
N ILE A 134 2.68 14.38 -6.74
CA ILE A 134 3.52 15.56 -6.53
C ILE A 134 2.78 16.83 -6.96
N ASN A 135 2.19 16.82 -8.16
CA ASN A 135 1.53 18.01 -8.70
C ASN A 135 0.18 18.29 -8.05
N TYR A 136 -0.68 17.28 -7.88
CA TYR A 136 -2.02 17.47 -7.33
C TYR A 136 -2.00 17.83 -5.84
N LEU A 137 -0.99 17.36 -5.10
CA LEU A 137 -0.85 17.59 -3.66
C LEU A 137 0.24 18.61 -3.32
N ASN A 138 0.89 19.21 -4.33
CA ASN A 138 2.00 20.16 -4.18
C ASN A 138 3.10 19.68 -3.22
N LEU A 139 3.54 18.42 -3.38
CA LEU A 139 4.50 17.79 -2.48
C LEU A 139 5.94 18.16 -2.85
N SER A 140 6.75 18.44 -1.83
CA SER A 140 8.20 18.52 -2.00
C SER A 140 8.85 17.14 -1.92
N THR A 141 10.10 17.02 -2.34
CA THR A 141 10.86 15.75 -2.21
C THR A 141 11.00 15.28 -0.76
N ASN A 142 10.93 16.20 0.22
CA ASN A 142 10.99 15.85 1.65
C ASN A 142 9.74 15.14 2.15
N ASN A 143 8.62 15.26 1.41
CA ASN A 143 7.37 14.57 1.71
C ASN A 143 7.33 13.14 1.17
N ILE A 144 8.35 12.71 0.41
CA ILE A 144 8.32 11.46 -0.36
C ILE A 144 9.35 10.48 0.18
N PHE A 145 8.90 9.27 0.50
CA PHE A 145 9.73 8.19 0.99
C PHE A 145 9.60 6.97 0.08
N ILE A 146 10.73 6.39 -0.31
CA ILE A 146 10.76 5.19 -1.15
C ILE A 146 11.59 4.14 -0.42
N PHE A 147 10.96 3.04 -0.03
CA PHE A 147 11.63 1.94 0.67
C PHE A 147 11.88 0.77 -0.26
N THR A 148 13.03 0.12 -0.13
CA THR A 148 13.27 -1.12 -0.87
C THR A 148 12.42 -2.26 -0.31
N PRO A 149 12.10 -3.30 -1.11
CA PRO A 149 11.43 -4.50 -0.62
C PRO A 149 12.14 -5.12 0.59
N GLN A 150 13.48 -5.05 0.62
CA GLN A 150 14.30 -5.57 1.72
C GLN A 150 14.13 -4.74 2.99
N THR A 151 14.05 -3.42 2.86
CA THR A 151 13.81 -2.50 3.98
C THR A 151 12.44 -2.75 4.59
N ILE A 152 11.38 -2.85 3.79
CA ILE A 152 10.02 -3.15 4.27
C ILE A 152 10.03 -4.48 5.03
N LYS A 153 10.62 -5.50 4.40
CA LYS A 153 10.78 -6.83 4.99
C LYS A 153 11.53 -6.79 6.32
N LYS A 154 12.57 -5.97 6.51
CA LYS A 154 13.30 -5.84 7.79
C LYS A 154 12.36 -5.58 8.97
N TYR A 155 11.34 -4.74 8.78
CA TYR A 155 10.44 -4.29 9.85
C TYR A 155 9.20 -5.16 10.09
N VAL A 156 9.01 -6.23 9.32
CA VAL A 156 7.90 -7.18 9.48
C VAL A 156 8.13 -8.18 10.63
N GLY A 157 9.38 -8.35 11.08
CA GLY A 157 9.79 -9.34 12.09
C GLY A 157 10.76 -10.38 11.52
N GLU A 158 11.77 -10.78 12.30
CA GLU A 158 12.87 -11.74 12.02
C GLU A 158 13.97 -11.36 11.00
N LYS A 159 15.23 -11.76 11.25
CA LYS A 159 16.39 -11.49 10.36
C LYS A 159 16.58 -12.56 9.25
N ASN A 160 15.53 -13.27 8.85
CA ASN A 160 15.66 -14.38 7.90
C ASN A 160 15.34 -13.98 6.45
N ARG A 161 16.06 -14.58 5.49
CA ARG A 161 16.00 -14.24 4.05
C ARG A 161 14.75 -14.74 3.31
N ASN A 162 14.00 -15.68 3.89
CA ASN A 162 12.83 -16.32 3.26
C ASN A 162 11.49 -15.72 3.71
N LYS A 163 11.36 -14.39 3.65
CA LYS A 163 10.08 -13.70 3.89
C LYS A 163 9.24 -13.74 2.63
N ASN A 164 8.49 -14.82 2.49
CA ASN A 164 7.47 -14.98 1.46
C ASN A 164 6.18 -14.24 1.87
N LYS A 165 5.19 -14.25 0.99
CA LYS A 165 3.93 -13.53 1.21
C LYS A 165 3.13 -14.06 2.40
N GLU A 166 3.19 -15.37 2.65
CA GLU A 166 2.57 -16.00 3.81
C GLU A 166 3.18 -15.48 5.13
N PHE A 167 4.49 -15.28 5.16
CA PHE A 167 5.18 -14.68 6.31
C PHE A 167 4.67 -13.26 6.60
N MET A 168 4.51 -12.42 5.57
CA MET A 168 3.99 -11.06 5.70
C MET A 168 2.58 -11.06 6.31
N ILE A 169 1.72 -11.98 5.87
CA ILE A 169 0.35 -12.13 6.35
C ILE A 169 0.28 -12.67 7.79
N LYS A 170 1.09 -13.69 8.11
CA LYS A 170 1.17 -14.24 9.47
C LYS A 170 1.56 -13.18 10.48
N ASN A 171 2.61 -12.41 10.18
CA ASN A 171 3.03 -11.30 11.03
C ASN A 171 1.99 -10.19 11.09
N PHE A 172 1.20 -9.98 10.02
CA PHE A 172 0.14 -8.98 10.02
C PHE A 172 -0.97 -9.39 10.99
N PHE A 173 -1.36 -10.67 11.01
CA PHE A 173 -2.29 -11.19 11.99
C PHE A 173 -1.74 -11.08 13.43
N SER A 174 -0.49 -11.47 13.65
CA SER A 174 0.15 -11.31 14.97
C SER A 174 0.22 -9.84 15.41
N PHE A 175 0.53 -8.94 14.48
CA PHE A 175 0.51 -7.49 14.72
C PHE A 175 -0.88 -7.04 15.14
N ILE A 176 -1.92 -7.36 14.36
CA ILE A 176 -3.29 -7.00 14.70
C ILE A 176 -3.70 -7.54 16.06
N GLN A 177 -3.33 -8.78 16.40
CA GLN A 177 -3.67 -9.38 17.70
C GLN A 177 -2.95 -8.72 18.88
N SER A 178 -1.78 -8.13 18.66
CA SER A 178 -1.12 -7.32 19.68
C SER A 178 -1.89 -6.02 19.93
N ASP A 179 -1.74 -5.42 21.11
CA ASP A 179 -2.32 -4.11 21.36
C ASP A 179 -1.60 -3.08 20.47
N THR A 180 -2.29 -2.60 19.44
CA THR A 180 -1.72 -1.69 18.44
C THR A 180 -2.26 -0.29 18.67
N GLN A 181 -1.38 0.70 18.58
CA GLN A 181 -1.77 2.12 18.60
C GLN A 181 -2.63 2.54 17.38
N PHE A 182 -2.74 1.69 16.35
CA PHE A 182 -3.53 1.99 15.15
C PHE A 182 -4.98 1.58 15.33
N LYS A 183 -5.89 2.48 14.96
CA LYS A 183 -7.33 2.26 14.90
C LYS A 183 -7.72 1.93 13.46
N SER A 184 -8.43 0.85 13.24
CA SER A 184 -8.98 0.55 11.92
C SER A 184 -10.17 -0.39 12.07
N ASP A 185 -11.28 -0.08 11.39
CA ASP A 185 -12.45 -0.94 11.38
C ASP A 185 -12.12 -2.31 10.78
N TRP A 186 -11.23 -2.34 9.78
CA TRP A 186 -10.76 -3.59 9.22
C TRP A 186 -9.94 -4.42 10.21
N PHE A 187 -9.11 -3.78 11.04
CA PHE A 187 -8.35 -4.48 12.08
C PHE A 187 -9.26 -5.08 13.13
N ASN A 188 -10.26 -4.32 13.59
CA ASN A 188 -11.27 -4.81 14.53
C ASN A 188 -12.02 -6.02 13.95
N HIS A 189 -12.44 -5.90 12.69
CA HIS A 189 -13.12 -6.98 12.01
C HIS A 189 -12.25 -8.23 11.81
N ILE A 190 -10.95 -8.07 11.54
CA ILE A 190 -9.99 -9.19 11.49
C ILE A 190 -9.87 -9.85 12.87
N LYS A 191 -9.75 -9.09 13.97
CA LYS A 191 -9.67 -9.65 15.33
C LYS A 191 -10.87 -10.55 15.63
N GLU A 192 -12.07 -10.08 15.31
CA GLU A 192 -13.32 -10.81 15.53
C GLU A 192 -13.48 -12.05 14.63
N ASN A 193 -12.85 -12.06 13.45
CA ASN A 193 -13.04 -13.08 12.41
C ASN A 193 -11.73 -13.79 12.01
N LEU A 194 -10.76 -13.86 12.91
CA LEU A 194 -9.38 -14.22 12.59
C LEU A 194 -9.26 -15.58 11.89
N GLU A 195 -9.91 -16.61 12.42
CA GLU A 195 -9.84 -17.96 11.85
C GLU A 195 -10.43 -18.03 10.44
N ARG A 196 -11.48 -17.24 10.18
CA ARG A 196 -12.06 -17.11 8.83
C ARG A 196 -11.05 -16.47 7.87
N TYR A 197 -10.36 -15.41 8.28
CA TYR A 197 -9.29 -14.79 7.50
C TYR A 197 -8.13 -15.75 7.25
N LYS A 198 -7.65 -16.48 8.26
CA LYS A 198 -6.59 -17.49 8.10
C LYS A 198 -7.00 -18.58 7.10
N ASN A 199 -8.24 -19.04 7.16
CA ASN A 199 -8.75 -20.05 6.23
C ASN A 199 -8.80 -19.56 4.77
N TYR A 200 -9.13 -18.29 4.53
CA TYR A 200 -9.13 -17.71 3.18
C TYR A 200 -7.73 -17.34 2.65
N THR A 201 -6.77 -17.07 3.53
CA THR A 201 -5.49 -16.45 3.16
C THR A 201 -4.28 -17.36 3.29
N ILE A 202 -4.31 -18.36 4.19
CA ILE A 202 -3.13 -19.19 4.53
C ILE A 202 -3.27 -20.65 4.03
N ASN A 203 -4.43 -21.11 3.54
CA ASN A 203 -4.58 -22.51 3.12
C ASN A 203 -4.32 -22.79 1.62
N LYS A 204 -3.14 -23.38 1.36
CA LYS A 204 -2.63 -24.15 0.21
C LYS A 204 -2.84 -23.60 -1.22
N LYS A 205 -1.71 -23.12 -1.79
CA LYS A 205 -1.33 -22.84 -3.19
C LYS A 205 -1.40 -21.38 -3.66
N HIS A 206 -2.42 -20.59 -3.30
CA HIS A 206 -2.51 -19.19 -3.73
C HIS A 206 -3.20 -18.32 -2.67
N ILE A 207 -2.60 -17.16 -2.38
CA ILE A 207 -3.22 -16.15 -1.51
C ILE A 207 -4.29 -15.41 -2.31
N VAL A 208 -5.49 -15.28 -1.73
CA VAL A 208 -6.63 -14.65 -2.42
C VAL A 208 -6.47 -13.14 -2.40
N LYS A 209 -6.41 -12.55 -3.59
CA LYS A 209 -6.41 -11.10 -3.81
C LYS A 209 -7.78 -10.49 -3.48
N PRO A 210 -7.85 -9.25 -2.96
CA PRO A 210 -6.75 -8.28 -2.81
C PRO A 210 -6.11 -8.25 -1.41
N PHE A 211 -6.38 -9.24 -0.55
CA PHE A 211 -5.95 -9.22 0.85
C PHE A 211 -4.46 -8.94 1.02
N ASP A 212 -3.67 -9.54 0.15
CA ASP A 212 -2.23 -9.58 0.25
C ASP A 212 -1.60 -8.25 -0.20
N ASP A 213 -2.14 -7.58 -1.22
CA ASP A 213 -1.75 -6.21 -1.60
C ASP A 213 -2.07 -5.21 -0.48
N LEU A 214 -3.24 -5.35 0.16
CA LEU A 214 -3.62 -4.53 1.32
C LEU A 214 -2.61 -4.67 2.46
N VAL A 215 -2.19 -5.91 2.76
CA VAL A 215 -1.16 -6.20 3.77
C VAL A 215 0.19 -5.57 3.40
N ASP A 216 0.61 -5.61 2.14
CA ASP A 216 1.87 -4.99 1.73
C ASP A 216 1.81 -3.46 1.87
N SER A 217 0.69 -2.82 1.48
CA SER A 217 0.51 -1.38 1.68
C SER A 217 0.59 -0.98 3.16
N PHE A 218 0.07 -1.81 4.07
CA PHE A 218 0.21 -1.61 5.50
C PHE A 218 1.66 -1.76 5.96
N TRP A 219 2.38 -2.77 5.50
CA TRP A 219 3.78 -2.96 5.88
C TRP A 219 4.69 -1.84 5.39
N ILE A 220 4.38 -1.22 4.24
CA ILE A 220 5.04 0.00 3.77
C ILE A 220 4.80 1.16 4.76
N LEU A 221 3.55 1.35 5.21
CA LEU A 221 3.20 2.34 6.23
C LEU A 221 3.98 2.08 7.52
N LYS A 222 3.96 0.84 8.02
CA LYS A 222 4.63 0.47 9.26
C LYS A 222 6.16 0.65 9.17
N CYS A 223 6.76 0.31 8.04
CA CYS A 223 8.17 0.57 7.75
C CYS A 223 8.54 2.05 7.94
N PHE A 224 7.68 2.97 7.48
CA PHE A 224 7.90 4.40 7.69
C PHE A 224 7.86 4.82 9.16
N PHE A 225 6.93 4.30 9.94
CA PHE A 225 6.89 4.57 11.39
C PHE A 225 8.16 4.11 12.09
N GLU A 226 8.63 2.89 11.80
CA GLU A 226 9.85 2.35 12.39
C GLU A 226 11.10 3.14 11.97
N TYR A 227 11.19 3.50 10.69
CA TYR A 227 12.27 4.33 10.15
C TYR A 227 12.36 5.69 10.87
N ASN A 228 11.23 6.36 11.09
CA ASN A 228 11.21 7.64 11.81
C ASN A 228 11.58 7.49 13.28
N ASN A 229 11.12 6.42 13.95
CA ASN A 229 11.50 6.13 15.32
C ASN A 229 13.02 5.92 15.45
N GLU A 230 13.64 5.17 14.53
CA GLU A 230 15.10 4.98 14.50
C GLU A 230 15.85 6.31 14.33
N ILE A 231 15.39 7.19 13.43
CA ILE A 231 15.99 8.53 13.24
C ILE A 231 15.89 9.38 14.50
N ILE A 232 14.72 9.45 15.13
CA ILE A 232 14.50 10.25 16.33
C ILE A 232 15.41 9.77 17.46
N ASN A 233 15.47 8.45 17.68
CA ASN A 233 16.33 7.85 18.70
C ASN A 233 17.82 8.13 18.43
N SER A 234 18.27 8.08 17.17
CA SER A 234 19.65 8.41 16.81
C SER A 234 20.01 9.87 17.13
N LYS A 235 19.09 10.82 16.88
CA LYS A 235 19.30 12.25 17.18
C LYS A 235 19.38 12.52 18.67
N ILE A 236 18.56 11.84 19.47
CA ILE A 236 18.58 11.94 20.95
C ILE A 236 19.91 11.44 21.49
N ASN A 237 20.39 10.29 21.02
CA ASN A 237 21.66 9.71 21.47
C ASN A 237 22.86 10.59 21.08
N ASN A 238 22.86 11.17 19.88
CA ASN A 238 23.92 12.09 19.43
C ASN A 238 23.95 13.41 20.21
N LYS A 239 22.80 13.89 20.73
CA LYS A 239 22.77 15.07 21.61
C LYS A 239 23.33 14.76 23.00
N LYS A 240 23.04 13.58 23.56
CA LYS A 240 23.58 13.15 24.86
C LYS A 240 25.11 13.02 24.84
N ASN A 241 25.68 12.52 23.74
CA ASN A 241 27.12 12.35 23.59
C ASN A 241 27.90 13.65 23.32
N LYS A 242 27.24 14.79 23.08
CA LYS A 242 27.88 16.11 22.90
C LYS A 242 27.86 16.99 24.15
N ILE A 243 27.20 16.54 25.21
CA ILE A 243 27.05 17.26 26.49
C ILE A 243 27.99 16.64 27.56
N ASN A 244 28.72 15.58 27.20
CA ASN A 244 29.84 15.00 27.96
C ASN A 244 31.15 15.31 27.24
#